data_AF-A0A935CPQ0-F1
#
_entry.id   AF-A0A935CPQ0-F1
#
_cell.length_a   1.000
_cell.length_b   1.000
_cell.length_c   1.000
_cell.angle_alpha   90.00
_cell.angle_beta   90.00
_cell.angle_gamma   90.00
#
_symmetry.space_group_name_H-M   'P 1'
#
loop_
_entity.id
_entity.type
_entity.pdbx_description
1 polymer ?
#
loop_
_entity_poly.entity_id
_entity_poly.type
_entity_poly.pdbx_seq_one_letter_code
_entity_poly.pdbx_strand_id
1 'polypeptide(L)'
;MTLDGIEFIMSLDQNLDQDNTVGRGMEPITVEVLPMLILSVSEAKRQIKDLVEQVGRRNQVFYITRYSRPKVVMLSVDQYESLVGQVNRLQGELAAVSAALDAHIDDTPVLLPTPDGGMRAFQPRRPVSSEVRDAIRRAAQMALAQRDRTTDQIIQDGRAALERAREEAIQDGRAINDETEVARDD
;
A
#
# COMPACT_ATOMS: atom_id res chain seq x y z
N MET A 1 0.54 43.10 26.78
CA MET A 1 2.01 43.12 26.73
C MET A 1 2.50 41.71 27.01
N THR A 2 3.31 41.16 26.08
CA THR A 2 4.20 39.95 26.15
C THR A 2 3.53 38.62 26.52
N LEU A 3 3.15 37.70 25.61
CA LEU A 3 3.96 36.85 24.69
C LEU A 3 5.21 36.22 25.33
N ASP A 4 5.13 34.90 25.53
CA ASP A 4 6.18 33.88 25.36
C ASP A 4 5.46 32.51 25.37
N GLY A 5 5.61 31.57 24.44
CA GLY A 5 6.68 31.36 23.47
C GLY A 5 7.27 29.96 23.70
N ILE A 6 6.56 28.89 23.30
CA ILE A 6 7.15 27.55 23.17
C ILE A 6 6.77 27.01 21.79
N GLU A 7 7.59 27.36 20.80
CA GLU A 7 7.64 26.69 19.51
C GLU A 7 8.50 25.43 19.67
N PHE A 8 7.93 24.26 19.37
CA PHE A 8 8.67 23.02 19.26
C PHE A 8 8.90 22.77 17.76
N ILE A 9 10.04 23.23 17.25
CA ILE A 9 10.51 22.92 15.89
C ILE A 9 11.31 21.63 15.98
N MET A 10 10.74 20.52 15.50
CA MET A 10 11.53 19.39 15.02
C MET A 10 11.58 19.45 13.50
N SER A 11 12.68 20.01 13.01
CA SER A 11 13.14 19.81 11.64
C SER A 11 13.49 18.35 11.44
N LEU A 12 12.80 17.67 10.52
CA LEU A 12 13.30 16.45 9.92
C LEU A 12 13.63 16.78 8.46
N ASP A 13 14.92 16.78 8.18
CA ASP A 13 15.50 16.93 6.85
C ASP A 13 14.86 15.95 5.88
N GLN A 14 14.27 16.52 4.82
CA GLN A 14 13.87 15.83 3.62
C GLN A 14 15.08 15.74 2.69
N ASN A 15 15.53 14.51 2.41
CA ASN A 15 16.25 14.21 1.19
C ASN A 15 15.86 12.80 0.76
N LEU A 16 14.89 12.72 -0.15
CA LEU A 16 14.73 11.56 -1.02
C LEU A 16 13.99 12.02 -2.27
N ASP A 17 14.80 12.19 -3.32
CA ASP A 17 14.40 12.26 -4.71
C ASP A 17 13.32 11.23 -5.02
N GLN A 18 12.16 11.69 -5.48
CA GLN A 18 11.29 10.90 -6.35
C GLN A 18 10.70 11.78 -7.44
N ASP A 19 11.43 11.78 -8.55
CA ASP A 19 10.94 12.03 -9.89
C ASP A 19 9.94 10.91 -10.24
N ASN A 20 8.63 11.18 -10.19
CA ASN A 20 7.68 10.41 -11.00
C ASN A 20 6.39 11.19 -11.24
N THR A 21 6.42 11.94 -12.34
CA THR A 21 5.25 12.46 -13.06
C THR A 21 4.33 11.34 -13.54
N VAL A 22 3.17 11.17 -12.91
CA VAL A 22 1.93 10.78 -13.60
C VAL A 22 0.79 11.66 -13.11
N GLY A 23 0.46 12.66 -13.93
CA GLY A 23 -0.65 13.56 -13.70
C GLY A 23 -2.01 12.86 -13.82
N ARG A 24 -2.67 12.69 -12.69
CA ARG A 24 -4.11 12.92 -12.59
C ARG A 24 -4.30 14.03 -11.57
N GLY A 25 -5.03 15.07 -11.94
CA GLY A 25 -5.40 16.18 -11.07
C GLY A 25 -6.23 15.69 -9.88
N MET A 26 -5.53 15.14 -8.90
CA MET A 26 -6.07 14.79 -7.60
C MET A 26 -6.09 16.11 -6.84
N GLU A 27 -7.21 16.82 -6.92
CA GLU A 27 -7.41 18.02 -6.12
C GLU A 27 -7.08 17.67 -4.66
N PRO A 28 -6.20 18.44 -4.00
CA PRO A 28 -5.82 18.15 -2.63
C PRO A 28 -7.10 18.15 -1.79
N ILE A 29 -7.38 17.03 -1.13
CA ILE A 29 -8.48 16.94 -0.17
C ILE A 29 -8.08 17.83 1.01
N THR A 30 -8.48 19.09 0.96
CA THR A 30 -8.31 20.03 2.07
C THR A 30 -9.28 19.61 3.16
N VAL A 31 -8.76 18.90 4.17
CA VAL A 31 -9.51 18.57 5.38
C VAL A 31 -9.62 19.84 6.21
N GLU A 32 -10.72 20.57 6.07
CA GLU A 32 -11.02 21.70 6.95
C GLU A 32 -11.24 21.18 8.37
N VAL A 33 -10.31 21.50 9.28
CA VAL A 33 -10.44 21.17 10.69
C VAL A 33 -11.46 22.13 11.30
N LEU A 34 -12.71 21.68 11.40
CA LEU A 34 -13.77 22.47 12.01
C LEU A 34 -13.54 22.60 13.52
N PRO A 35 -13.76 23.79 14.11
CA PRO A 35 -13.65 23.96 15.55
C PRO A 35 -14.67 23.08 16.28
N MET A 36 -14.15 22.15 17.08
CA MET A 36 -14.92 21.17 17.84
C MET A 36 -15.08 21.60 19.30
N LEU A 37 -16.31 21.59 19.80
CA LEU A 37 -16.65 21.91 21.18
C LEU A 37 -17.31 20.71 21.87
N ILE A 38 -16.89 20.42 23.10
CA ILE A 38 -17.44 19.31 23.90
C ILE A 38 -18.32 19.91 25.00
N LEU A 39 -19.57 19.44 25.09
CA LEU A 39 -20.55 19.89 26.07
C LEU A 39 -21.14 18.70 26.81
N SER A 40 -21.52 18.91 28.07
CA SER A 40 -22.33 17.92 28.79
C SER A 40 -23.79 17.96 28.32
N VAL A 41 -24.52 16.85 28.45
CA VAL A 41 -25.98 16.82 28.16
C VAL A 41 -26.74 17.88 28.94
N SER A 42 -26.33 18.19 30.18
CA SER A 42 -26.98 19.19 31.02
C SER A 42 -26.81 20.60 30.48
N GLU A 43 -25.60 20.96 30.02
CA GLU A 43 -25.32 22.26 29.40
C GLU A 43 -26.00 22.37 28.04
N ALA A 44 -25.91 21.32 27.22
CA ALA A 44 -26.55 21.28 25.91
C ALA A 44 -28.07 21.49 26.00
N LYS A 45 -28.73 20.91 27.02
CA LYS A 45 -30.16 21.13 27.27
C LYS A 45 -30.50 22.57 27.68
N ARG A 46 -29.63 23.21 28.47
CA ARG A 46 -29.86 24.60 28.93
C ARG A 46 -29.73 25.62 27.80
N GLN A 47 -28.87 25.35 26.81
CA GLN A 47 -28.49 26.31 25.77
C GLN A 47 -28.83 25.82 24.36
N ILE A 48 -29.76 24.87 24.22
CA ILE A 48 -29.99 24.20 22.92
C ILE A 48 -30.31 25.18 21.80
N LYS A 49 -31.07 26.25 22.10
CA LYS A 49 -31.42 27.28 21.13
C LYS A 49 -30.16 27.99 20.60
N ASP A 50 -29.30 28.46 21.50
CA ASP A 50 -28.07 29.18 21.14
C ASP A 50 -27.11 28.27 20.37
N LEU A 51 -27.04 26.98 20.74
CA LEU A 51 -26.21 26.01 20.05
C LEU A 51 -26.70 25.77 18.62
N VAL A 52 -28.01 25.62 18.40
CA VAL A 52 -28.58 25.47 17.06
C VAL A 52 -28.28 26.70 16.19
N GLU A 53 -28.38 27.91 16.74
CA GLU A 53 -28.01 29.13 16.02
C GLU A 53 -26.50 29.22 15.71
N GLN A 54 -25.64 28.79 16.64
CA GLN A 54 -24.19 28.77 16.44
C GLN A 54 -23.76 27.77 15.37
N VAL A 55 -24.34 26.56 15.39
CA VAL A 55 -24.10 25.52 14.37
C VAL A 55 -24.46 26.03 12.98
N GLY A 56 -25.60 26.70 12.83
CA GLY A 56 -26.06 27.24 11.55
C GLY A 56 -25.22 28.40 11.01
N ARG A 57 -24.56 29.20 11.88
CA ARG A 57 -23.82 30.40 11.46
C ARG A 57 -22.31 30.22 11.34
N ARG A 58 -21.71 29.39 12.20
CA ARG A 58 -20.25 29.29 12.37
C ARG A 58 -19.65 27.99 11.88
N ASN A 59 -20.46 27.12 11.25
CA ASN A 59 -20.02 25.82 10.76
C ASN A 59 -19.33 24.99 11.88
N GLN A 60 -19.82 25.11 13.12
CA GLN A 60 -19.23 24.48 14.30
C GLN A 60 -19.86 23.12 14.59
N VAL A 61 -19.03 22.20 15.09
CA VAL A 61 -19.45 20.85 15.49
C VAL A 61 -19.41 20.72 17.00
N PHE A 62 -20.51 20.25 17.60
CA PHE A 62 -20.63 20.05 19.04
C PHE A 62 -20.76 18.57 19.38
N TYR A 63 -19.92 18.09 20.30
CA TYR A 63 -20.03 16.76 20.89
C TYR A 63 -20.78 16.86 22.21
N ILE A 64 -21.92 16.20 22.29
CA ILE A 64 -22.73 16.13 23.51
C ILE A 64 -22.38 14.83 24.24
N THR A 65 -21.90 14.98 25.47
CA THR A 65 -21.40 13.89 26.30
C THR A 65 -22.31 13.61 27.50
N ARG A 66 -22.44 12.34 27.86
CA ARG A 66 -23.09 11.89 29.11
C ARG A 66 -22.10 11.03 29.88
N TYR A 67 -21.80 11.40 31.12
CA TYR A 67 -20.80 10.71 31.93
C TYR A 67 -19.45 10.59 31.21
N SER A 68 -18.98 11.70 30.62
CA SER A 68 -17.71 11.80 29.88
C SER A 68 -17.60 10.89 28.64
N ARG A 69 -18.71 10.34 28.15
CA ARG A 69 -18.75 9.59 26.88
C ARG A 69 -19.55 10.35 25.83
N PRO A 70 -19.02 10.56 24.61
CA PRO A 70 -19.76 11.17 23.52
C PRO A 70 -20.95 10.28 23.15
N LYS A 71 -22.12 10.91 22.99
CA LYS A 71 -23.37 10.21 22.65
C LYS A 71 -24.02 10.76 21.40
N VAL A 72 -23.93 12.06 21.21
CA VAL A 72 -24.55 12.75 20.07
C VAL A 72 -23.55 13.77 19.54
N VAL A 73 -23.54 13.94 18.22
CA VAL A 73 -22.84 15.02 17.54
C VAL A 73 -23.90 15.92 16.92
N MET A 74 -23.75 17.21 17.11
CA MET A 74 -24.62 18.23 16.54
C MET A 74 -23.83 19.04 15.53
N LEU A 75 -24.39 19.14 14.34
CA LEU A 75 -23.79 19.70 13.12
C LEU A 75 -24.91 20.27 12.24
N SER A 76 -24.57 21.16 11.30
CA SER A 76 -25.59 21.82 10.49
C SER A 76 -26.18 20.85 9.45
N VAL A 77 -27.40 21.11 9.00
CA VAL A 77 -28.03 20.25 7.97
C VAL A 77 -27.20 20.25 6.69
N ASP A 78 -26.69 21.42 6.28
CA ASP A 78 -25.84 21.54 5.09
C ASP A 78 -24.54 20.74 5.23
N GLN A 79 -23.92 20.74 6.42
CA GLN A 79 -22.74 19.91 6.71
C GLN A 79 -23.07 18.42 6.67
N TYR A 80 -24.20 18.02 7.23
CA TYR A 80 -24.67 16.64 7.19
C TYR A 80 -24.81 16.16 5.75
N GLU A 81 -25.54 16.93 4.93
CA GLU A 81 -25.79 16.59 3.54
C GLU A 81 -24.51 16.57 2.71
N SER A 82 -23.60 17.52 2.94
CA SER A 82 -22.29 17.53 2.30
C SER A 82 -21.47 16.28 2.65
N LEU A 83 -21.41 15.90 3.93
CA LEU A 83 -20.69 14.72 4.39
C LEU A 83 -21.29 13.44 3.80
N VAL A 84 -22.62 13.32 3.82
CA VAL A 84 -23.33 12.18 3.21
C VAL A 84 -23.06 12.11 1.70
N GLY A 85 -23.07 13.25 1.01
CA GLY A 85 -22.73 13.34 -0.40
C GLY A 85 -21.30 12.88 -0.69
N GLN A 86 -20.33 13.32 0.11
CA GLN A 86 -18.93 12.90 -0.01
C GLN A 86 -18.76 11.40 0.24
N VAL A 87 -19.40 10.86 1.29
CA VAL A 87 -19.35 9.42 1.60
C VAL A 87 -19.94 8.60 0.45
N ASN A 88 -21.10 9.01 -0.08
CA ASN A 88 -21.75 8.31 -1.20
C ASN A 88 -20.89 8.34 -2.47
N ARG A 89 -20.25 9.49 -2.75
CA ARG A 89 -19.31 9.63 -3.86
C ARG A 89 -18.13 8.68 -3.69
N LEU A 90 -17.49 8.68 -2.53
CA LEU A 90 -16.34 7.80 -2.23
C LEU A 90 -16.73 6.31 -2.29
N GLN A 91 -17.92 5.96 -1.81
CA GLN A 91 -18.43 4.59 -1.94
C GLN A 91 -18.65 4.19 -3.41
N GLY A 92 -19.16 5.11 -4.24
CA GLY A 92 -19.30 4.90 -5.68
C GLY A 92 -17.95 4.74 -6.39
N GLU A 93 -16.97 5.57 -6.06
CA GLU A 93 -15.61 5.48 -6.59
C GLU A 93 -14.93 4.17 -6.16
N LEU A 94 -15.08 3.76 -4.90
CA LEU A 94 -14.57 2.49 -4.39
C LEU A 94 -15.24 1.29 -5.10
N ALA A 95 -16.56 1.34 -5.32
CA ALA A 95 -17.27 0.31 -6.05
C ALA A 95 -16.78 0.21 -7.51
N ALA A 96 -16.51 1.34 -8.17
CA ALA A 96 -15.95 1.37 -9.51
C ALA A 96 -14.52 0.79 -9.55
N VAL A 97 -13.68 1.12 -8.57
CA VAL A 97 -12.33 0.55 -8.46
C VAL A 97 -12.38 -0.96 -8.19
N SER A 98 -13.28 -1.42 -7.31
CA SER A 98 -13.48 -2.85 -7.06
C SER A 98 -13.95 -3.58 -8.32
N ALA A 99 -14.93 -3.04 -9.04
CA ALA A 99 -15.43 -3.63 -10.27
C ALA A 99 -14.37 -3.66 -11.38
N ALA A 100 -13.55 -2.61 -11.48
CA ALA A 100 -12.42 -2.58 -12.41
C ALA A 100 -11.36 -3.63 -12.04
N LEU A 101 -11.09 -3.82 -10.75
CA LEU A 101 -10.18 -4.86 -10.27
C LEU A 101 -10.73 -6.25 -10.61
N ASP A 102 -12.03 -6.48 -10.36
CA ASP A 102 -12.70 -7.75 -10.64
C ASP A 102 -12.68 -8.11 -12.13
N ALA A 103 -12.82 -7.14 -13.02
CA ALA A 103 -12.74 -7.35 -14.46
C ALA A 103 -11.36 -7.82 -14.96
N HIS A 104 -10.29 -7.64 -14.18
CA HIS A 104 -8.92 -8.05 -14.55
C HIS A 104 -8.49 -9.37 -13.88
N ILE A 105 -9.38 -9.99 -13.11
CA ILE A 105 -9.15 -11.28 -12.48
C ILE A 105 -9.61 -12.36 -13.47
N ASP A 106 -8.73 -12.78 -14.35
CA ASP A 106 -8.94 -13.96 -15.21
C ASP A 106 -9.01 -15.21 -14.33
N ASP A 107 -10.16 -15.81 -14.05
CA ASP A 107 -10.29 -16.97 -13.15
C ASP A 107 -9.83 -18.31 -13.79
N THR A 108 -9.05 -18.29 -14.87
CA THR A 108 -8.49 -19.53 -15.42
C THR A 108 -7.51 -20.20 -14.44
N PRO A 109 -7.70 -21.50 -14.15
CA PRO A 109 -6.79 -22.26 -13.31
C PRO A 109 -5.39 -22.34 -13.94
N VAL A 110 -4.35 -22.13 -13.13
CA VAL A 110 -2.96 -22.32 -13.59
C VAL A 110 -2.60 -23.79 -13.40
N LEU A 111 -2.11 -24.46 -14.43
CA LEU A 111 -1.65 -25.84 -14.33
C LEU A 111 -0.21 -25.89 -13.80
N LEU A 112 0.00 -26.58 -12.68
CA LEU A 112 1.31 -26.77 -12.07
C LEU A 112 1.76 -28.23 -12.19
N PRO A 113 3.05 -28.50 -12.47
CA PRO A 113 3.57 -29.86 -12.40
C PRO A 113 3.60 -30.37 -10.96
N THR A 114 3.27 -31.64 -10.77
CA THR A 114 3.41 -32.34 -9.49
C THR A 114 4.62 -33.28 -9.49
N PRO A 115 5.20 -33.58 -8.29
CA PRO A 115 6.39 -34.43 -8.19
C PRO A 115 6.21 -35.84 -8.76
N ASP A 116 4.97 -36.32 -8.81
CA ASP A 116 4.58 -37.67 -9.23
C ASP A 116 4.54 -37.88 -10.74
N GLY A 117 4.46 -36.83 -11.58
CA GLY A 117 4.08 -37.04 -12.99
C GLY A 117 3.05 -36.07 -13.49
N GLY A 118 2.12 -35.73 -12.63
CA GLY A 118 0.87 -35.12 -13.01
C GLY A 118 0.94 -33.62 -13.26
N MET A 119 -0.20 -33.12 -13.72
CA MET A 119 -0.51 -31.70 -13.74
C MET A 119 -1.67 -31.47 -12.76
N ARG A 120 -1.51 -30.51 -11.86
CA ARG A 120 -2.53 -30.11 -10.91
C ARG A 120 -3.01 -28.70 -11.21
N ALA A 121 -4.32 -28.51 -11.28
CA ALA A 121 -4.92 -27.19 -11.31
C ALA A 121 -4.67 -26.47 -9.97
N PHE A 122 -3.97 -25.34 -10.05
CA PHE A 122 -3.81 -24.39 -8.96
C PHE A 122 -4.80 -23.26 -9.17
N GLN A 123 -5.79 -23.21 -8.29
CA GLN A 123 -6.72 -22.10 -8.19
C GLN A 123 -6.39 -21.33 -6.90
N PRO A 124 -5.80 -20.13 -7.02
CA PRO A 124 -5.46 -19.35 -5.84
C PRO A 124 -6.76 -18.97 -5.10
N ARG A 125 -6.77 -19.15 -3.78
CA ARG A 125 -7.95 -18.82 -2.92
C ARG A 125 -8.22 -17.31 -2.82
N ARG A 126 -7.32 -16.50 -3.36
CA ARG A 126 -7.43 -15.06 -3.46
C ARG A 126 -7.21 -14.67 -4.91
N PRO A 127 -7.91 -13.65 -5.41
CA PRO A 127 -7.62 -13.12 -6.72
C PRO A 127 -6.17 -12.65 -6.79
N VAL A 128 -5.48 -13.08 -7.83
CA VAL A 128 -4.11 -12.69 -8.13
C VAL A 128 -4.10 -11.95 -9.46
N SER A 129 -3.23 -10.95 -9.57
CA SER A 129 -3.04 -10.19 -10.81
C SER A 129 -2.56 -11.10 -11.95
N SER A 130 -2.79 -10.66 -13.19
CA SER A 130 -2.32 -11.35 -14.40
C SER A 130 -0.80 -11.55 -14.39
N GLU A 131 -0.05 -10.53 -13.98
CA GLU A 131 1.42 -10.60 -13.87
C GLU A 131 1.89 -11.71 -12.92
N VAL A 132 1.24 -11.85 -11.76
CA VAL A 132 1.56 -12.91 -10.80
C VAL A 132 1.23 -14.28 -11.39
N ARG A 133 0.12 -14.42 -12.11
CA ARG A 133 -0.20 -15.70 -12.80
C ARG A 133 0.81 -16.03 -13.88
N ASP A 134 1.24 -15.06 -14.66
CA ASP A 134 2.25 -15.26 -15.70
C ASP A 134 3.59 -15.65 -15.08
N ALA A 135 3.97 -15.03 -13.96
CA ALA A 135 5.13 -15.45 -13.19
C ALA A 135 5.01 -16.90 -12.70
N ILE A 136 3.85 -17.30 -12.17
CA ILE A 136 3.59 -18.68 -11.74
C ILE A 136 3.65 -19.64 -12.94
N ARG A 137 3.07 -19.29 -14.09
CA ARG A 137 3.09 -20.11 -15.31
C ARG A 137 4.51 -20.29 -15.84
N ARG A 138 5.32 -19.22 -15.85
CA ARG A 138 6.74 -19.28 -16.22
C ARG A 138 7.51 -20.18 -15.26
N ALA A 139 7.32 -20.02 -13.95
CA ALA A 139 7.97 -20.86 -12.95
C ALA A 139 7.58 -22.35 -13.11
N ALA A 140 6.31 -22.64 -13.39
CA ALA A 140 5.84 -24.00 -13.66
C ALA A 140 6.50 -24.62 -14.90
N GLN A 141 6.66 -23.84 -15.97
CA GLN A 141 7.37 -24.27 -17.18
C GLN A 141 8.85 -24.54 -16.91
N MET A 142 9.51 -23.69 -16.12
CA MET A 142 10.90 -23.92 -15.71
C MET A 142 11.05 -25.18 -14.87
N ALA A 143 10.13 -25.41 -13.92
CA ALA A 143 10.13 -26.61 -13.10
C ALA A 143 9.92 -27.89 -13.92
N LEU A 144 9.05 -27.86 -14.94
CA LEU A 144 8.90 -28.96 -15.90
C LEU A 144 10.20 -29.22 -16.67
N ALA A 145 10.83 -28.17 -17.20
CA ALA A 145 12.08 -28.30 -17.95
C ALA A 145 13.26 -28.81 -17.09
N GLN A 146 13.21 -28.58 -15.77
CA GLN A 146 14.22 -29.08 -14.83
C GLN A 146 13.97 -30.52 -14.38
N ARG A 147 12.72 -30.99 -14.43
CA ARG A 147 12.34 -32.30 -13.90
C ARG A 147 13.02 -33.47 -14.60
N ASP A 148 13.17 -33.38 -15.92
CA ASP A 148 13.76 -34.45 -16.72
C ASP A 148 15.30 -34.37 -16.78
N ARG A 149 15.91 -33.43 -16.04
CA ARG A 149 17.36 -33.30 -16.01
C ARG A 149 17.99 -34.39 -15.17
N THR A 150 19.05 -34.99 -15.71
CA THR A 150 19.88 -35.92 -14.95
C THR A 150 20.79 -35.15 -13.99
N THR A 151 21.24 -35.81 -12.93
CA THR A 151 22.20 -35.23 -11.97
C THR A 151 23.45 -34.70 -12.68
N ASP A 152 23.94 -35.41 -13.70
CA ASP A 152 25.11 -35.00 -14.48
C ASP A 152 24.88 -33.70 -15.25
N GLN A 153 23.68 -33.52 -15.83
CA GLN A 153 23.30 -32.29 -16.52
C GLN A 153 23.20 -31.10 -15.55
N ILE A 154 22.65 -31.33 -14.34
CA ILE A 154 22.58 -30.29 -13.30
C ILE A 154 24.00 -29.87 -12.88
N ILE A 155 24.91 -30.81 -12.70
CA ILE A 155 26.31 -30.53 -12.33
C ILE A 155 27.03 -29.77 -13.44
N GLN A 156 26.85 -30.17 -14.71
CA GLN A 156 27.46 -29.48 -15.86
C GLN A 156 26.94 -28.05 -16.01
N ASP A 157 25.62 -27.86 -15.92
CA ASP A 157 25.00 -26.52 -15.99
C ASP A 157 25.47 -25.65 -14.83
N GLY A 158 25.58 -26.21 -13.62
CA GLY A 158 26.09 -25.51 -12.44
C GLY A 158 27.53 -25.04 -12.63
N ARG A 159 28.40 -25.91 -13.17
CA ARG A 159 29.79 -25.53 -13.51
C ARG A 159 29.84 -24.44 -14.57
N ALA A 160 29.05 -24.56 -15.63
CA ALA A 160 29.00 -23.55 -16.70
C ALA A 160 28.43 -22.20 -16.22
N ALA A 161 27.51 -22.21 -15.26
CA ALA A 161 26.98 -20.99 -14.64
C ALA A 161 28.02 -20.32 -13.72
N LEU A 162 28.76 -21.11 -12.94
CA LEU A 162 29.86 -20.60 -12.11
C LEU A 162 30.98 -20.00 -12.96
N GLU A 163 31.33 -20.64 -14.08
CA GLU A 163 32.36 -20.12 -14.99
C GLU A 163 31.92 -18.79 -15.63
N ARG A 164 30.68 -18.70 -16.12
CA ARG A 164 30.13 -17.43 -16.62
C ARG A 164 30.11 -16.32 -15.56
N ALA A 165 29.70 -16.66 -14.33
CA ALA A 165 29.69 -15.69 -13.24
C ALA A 165 31.12 -15.24 -12.86
N ARG A 166 32.10 -16.15 -12.96
CA ARG A 166 33.52 -15.84 -12.80
C ARG A 166 34.00 -14.88 -13.89
N GLU A 167 33.71 -15.18 -15.16
CA GLU A 167 34.06 -14.32 -16.31
C GLU A 167 33.45 -12.92 -16.18
N GLU A 168 32.17 -12.83 -15.81
CA GLU A 168 31.47 -11.55 -15.59
C GLU A 168 32.08 -10.77 -14.42
N ALA A 169 32.43 -11.44 -13.31
CA ALA A 169 33.08 -10.81 -12.17
C ALA A 169 34.50 -10.31 -12.51
N ILE A 170 35.26 -11.03 -13.35
CA ILE A 170 36.57 -10.59 -13.85
C ILE A 170 36.40 -9.38 -14.77
N GLN A 171 35.41 -9.42 -15.67
CA GLN A 171 35.12 -8.33 -16.60
C GLN A 171 34.73 -7.04 -15.86
N ASP A 172 33.95 -7.16 -14.78
CA ASP A 172 33.53 -6.06 -13.92
C ASP A 172 34.63 -5.60 -12.93
N GLY A 173 35.81 -6.22 -12.96
CA GLY A 173 36.92 -5.90 -12.06
C GLY A 173 36.66 -6.25 -10.59
N ARG A 174 35.63 -7.08 -10.31
CA ARG A 174 35.27 -7.56 -8.97
C ARG A 174 36.05 -8.80 -8.55
N ALA A 175 36.67 -9.50 -9.51
CA ALA A 175 37.55 -10.64 -9.28
C ALA A 175 38.87 -10.47 -10.05
N ILE A 176 39.97 -10.91 -9.44
CA ILE A 176 41.30 -10.93 -10.06
C ILE A 176 41.49 -12.30 -10.72
N ASN A 177 42.12 -12.32 -11.90
CA ASN A 177 42.23 -13.51 -12.75
C ASN A 177 43.22 -14.57 -12.23
N ASP A 178 43.81 -14.41 -11.04
CA ASP A 178 44.94 -15.21 -10.61
C ASP A 178 44.67 -15.98 -9.30
N GLU A 179 44.64 -17.31 -9.42
CA GLU A 179 44.77 -18.24 -8.29
C GLU A 179 46.24 -18.38 -7.83
N THR A 180 47.17 -17.61 -8.38
CA THR A 180 48.62 -17.77 -8.17
C THR A 180 49.27 -16.84 -7.14
N GLU A 181 48.55 -15.85 -6.57
CA GLU A 181 49.14 -14.89 -5.61
C GLU A 181 49.06 -15.27 -4.12
N VAL A 182 48.52 -16.43 -3.75
CA VAL A 182 48.41 -16.81 -2.31
C VAL A 182 49.62 -17.62 -1.80
N ALA A 183 50.67 -17.83 -2.62
CA ALA A 183 51.80 -18.71 -2.28
C ALA A 183 53.15 -18.00 -2.08
N ARG A 184 53.18 -16.69 -1.87
CA ARG A 184 54.42 -15.95 -1.53
C ARG A 184 54.18 -14.90 -0.46
N ASP A 185 53.97 -15.36 0.76
CA ASP A 185 54.36 -14.64 1.97
C ASP A 185 54.58 -15.69 3.08
N ASP A 186 55.77 -16.29 3.05
CA ASP A 186 56.44 -16.93 4.19
C ASP A 186 57.97 -16.82 3.98
#